data_AF-A0A2E4Y935-F1
#
_entry.id   AF-A0A2E4Y935-F1
#
_cell.length_a   1.000
_cell.length_b   1.000
_cell.length_c   1.000
_cell.angle_alpha   90.00
_cell.angle_beta   90.00
_cell.angle_gamma   90.00
#
_symmetry.space_group_name_H-M   'P 1'
#
loop_
_entity.id
_entity.type
_entity.pdbx_description
1 polymer ?
#
loop_
_entity_poly.entity_id
_entity_poly.type
_entity_poly.pdbx_seq_one_letter_code
_entity_poly.pdbx_strand_id
1 'polypeptide(L)'
;DYFKWTSRNGTKELTEVNKNMIAEFNSKITLKEGQKYIKVISGSSVWGFIAKSDFNKGSKCFNKGDILKAAGWQAPALNAARGNIFDDDYTIQWTGPLYLN
;
A
#
# COMPACT_ATOMS: atom_id res chain seq x y z
N ASP A 1 11.08 -7.98 0.32
CA ASP A 1 10.61 -7.94 -1.07
C ASP A 1 11.39 -6.98 -1.98
N TYR A 2 11.50 -5.68 -1.63
CA TYR A 2 12.35 -4.69 -2.34
C TYR A 2 13.79 -5.16 -2.58
N PHE A 3 14.40 -5.77 -1.55
CA PHE A 3 15.74 -6.34 -1.59
C PHE A 3 15.95 -7.40 -2.69
N LYS A 4 14.97 -8.28 -2.93
CA LYS A 4 15.08 -9.34 -3.96
C LYS A 4 14.95 -8.77 -5.37
N TRP A 5 14.11 -7.74 -5.56
CA TRP A 5 13.98 -7.02 -6.82
C TRP A 5 15.23 -6.19 -7.15
N THR A 6 15.78 -5.49 -6.16
CA THR A 6 16.96 -4.63 -6.35
C THR A 6 18.28 -5.38 -6.44
N SER A 7 18.44 -6.49 -5.72
CA SER A 7 19.66 -7.30 -5.78
C SER A 7 19.69 -8.28 -6.96
N ARG A 8 18.67 -8.28 -7.83
CA ARG A 8 18.51 -9.29 -8.90
C ARG A 8 18.65 -10.70 -8.32
N ASN A 9 17.85 -11.01 -7.29
CA ASN A 9 17.92 -12.28 -6.56
C ASN A 9 19.30 -12.54 -5.89
N GLY A 10 19.92 -11.50 -5.32
CA GLY A 10 21.18 -11.60 -4.58
C GLY A 10 22.46 -11.67 -5.44
N THR A 11 22.37 -11.40 -6.75
CA THR A 11 23.50 -11.54 -7.70
C THR A 11 24.27 -10.24 -7.95
N LYS A 12 23.87 -9.11 -7.35
CA LYS A 12 24.55 -7.82 -7.51
C LYS A 12 24.58 -7.06 -6.19
N GLU A 13 25.76 -6.54 -5.82
CA GLU A 13 25.90 -5.68 -4.63
C GLU A 13 25.00 -4.45 -4.75
N LEU A 14 24.27 -4.15 -3.68
CA LEU A 14 23.38 -2.99 -3.58
C LEU A 14 24.23 -1.72 -3.53
N THR A 15 24.11 -0.88 -4.55
CA THR A 15 24.73 0.46 -4.58
C THR A 15 24.16 1.35 -3.48
N GLU A 16 24.93 2.33 -3.02
CA GLU A 16 24.53 3.36 -2.03
C GLU A 16 23.15 3.97 -2.36
N VAL A 17 22.85 4.12 -3.65
CA VAL A 17 21.58 4.60 -4.19
C VAL A 17 20.39 3.76 -3.71
N ASN A 18 20.52 2.43 -3.66
CA ASN A 18 19.42 1.55 -3.27
C ASN A 18 19.12 1.64 -1.77
N LYS A 19 20.15 1.82 -0.93
CA LYS A 19 19.98 2.07 0.50
C LYS A 19 19.32 3.43 0.74
N ASN A 20 19.72 4.45 -0.01
CA ASN A 20 19.13 5.79 0.05
C ASN A 20 17.67 5.78 -0.44
N MET A 21 17.33 5.03 -1.49
CA MET A 21 15.95 4.93 -1.97
C MET A 21 15.03 4.23 -0.96
N ILE A 22 15.51 3.20 -0.24
CA ILE A 22 14.74 2.54 0.83
C ILE A 22 14.56 3.49 2.02
N ALA A 23 15.62 4.21 2.40
CA ALA A 23 15.56 5.20 3.47
C ALA A 23 14.63 6.37 3.11
N GLU A 24 14.67 6.88 1.88
CA GLU A 24 13.76 7.92 1.40
C GLU A 24 12.32 7.43 1.30
N PHE A 25 12.09 6.19 0.84
CA PHE A 25 10.76 5.60 0.79
C PHE A 25 10.16 5.51 2.19
N ASN A 26 10.91 4.99 3.17
CA ASN A 26 10.47 4.93 4.57
C ASN A 26 10.28 6.34 5.18
N SER A 27 11.11 7.31 4.80
CA SER A 27 11.03 8.68 5.33
C SER A 27 9.89 9.52 4.73
N LYS A 28 9.28 9.12 3.61
CA LYS A 28 8.29 9.93 2.87
C LYS A 28 6.88 9.35 2.86
N ILE A 29 6.58 8.37 3.71
CA ILE A 29 5.20 7.88 3.87
C ILE A 29 4.40 8.93 4.63
N THR A 30 3.44 9.54 3.93
CA THR A 30 2.51 10.50 4.51
C THR A 30 1.12 9.89 4.57
N LEU A 31 0.53 9.84 5.77
CA LEU A 31 -0.85 9.45 5.97
C LEU A 31 -1.74 10.69 5.98
N LYS A 32 -2.78 10.71 5.15
CA LYS A 32 -3.82 11.76 5.16
C LYS A 32 -5.16 11.15 5.49
N GLU A 33 -5.70 11.50 6.66
CA GLU A 33 -7.03 11.08 7.05
C GLU A 33 -8.11 11.81 6.25
N GLY A 34 -9.01 11.04 5.65
CA GLY A 34 -10.30 11.52 5.15
C GLY A 34 -11.45 11.00 6.01
N GLN A 35 -12.68 11.26 5.57
CA GLN A 35 -13.88 10.82 6.30
C GLN A 35 -14.03 9.30 6.32
N LYS A 36 -13.89 8.64 5.16
CA LYS A 36 -14.08 7.18 5.02
C LYS A 36 -12.77 6.40 4.92
N TYR A 37 -11.69 7.06 4.48
CA TYR A 37 -10.43 6.41 4.15
C TYR A 37 -9.26 7.18 4.72
N ILE A 38 -8.24 6.47 5.15
CA ILE A 38 -6.90 7.01 5.40
C ILE A 38 -6.10 6.80 4.12
N LYS A 39 -5.64 7.89 3.50
CA LYS A 39 -4.83 7.85 2.29
C LYS A 39 -3.37 7.66 2.66
N VAL A 40 -2.72 6.69 2.04
CA VAL A 40 -1.29 6.43 2.17
C VAL A 40 -0.60 7.01 0.93
N ILE A 41 0.24 8.02 1.14
CA ILE A 41 1.03 8.67 0.09
C ILE A 41 2.49 8.26 0.29
N SER A 42 3.15 7.86 -0.79
CA SER A 42 4.59 7.61 -0.80
C SER A 42 5.23 8.56 -1.81
N GLY A 43 6.01 9.53 -1.32
CA GLY A 43 6.59 10.57 -2.16
C GLY A 43 5.52 11.43 -2.82
N SER A 44 5.47 11.43 -4.16
CA SER A 44 4.50 12.20 -4.96
C SER A 44 3.29 11.38 -5.44
N SER A 45 3.20 10.09 -5.08
CA SER A 45 2.16 9.18 -5.58
C SER A 45 1.32 8.58 -4.45
N VAL A 46 0.05 8.28 -4.74
CA VAL A 46 -0.82 7.55 -3.79
C VAL A 46 -0.49 6.07 -3.86
N TRP A 47 -0.05 5.52 -2.74
CA TRP A 47 0.25 4.11 -2.59
C TRP A 47 -1.04 3.29 -2.45
N GLY A 48 -1.96 3.77 -1.62
CA GLY A 48 -3.23 3.09 -1.36
C GLY A 48 -4.09 3.84 -0.35
N PHE A 49 -5.15 3.17 0.08
CA PHE A 49 -6.06 3.67 1.09
C PHE A 49 -6.32 2.59 2.13
N ILE A 50 -6.66 3.00 3.34
CA ILE A 50 -7.09 2.11 4.43
C ILE A 50 -8.51 2.52 4.82
N ALA A 51 -9.42 1.56 4.95
CA ALA A 51 -10.77 1.81 5.42
C ALA A 51 -10.75 2.28 6.88
N LYS A 52 -11.33 3.47 7.14
CA LYS A 52 -11.36 4.05 8.50
C LYS A 52 -12.44 3.42 9.38
N SER A 53 -13.50 2.92 8.77
CA SER A 53 -14.64 2.27 9.41
C SER A 53 -15.20 1.20 8.49
N ASP A 54 -16.08 0.37 9.01
CA ASP A 54 -16.84 -0.58 8.19
C ASP A 54 -17.79 0.20 7.26
N PHE A 55 -17.90 -0.23 6.01
CA PHE A 55 -18.85 0.34 5.06
C PHE A 55 -19.16 -0.63 3.94
N ASN A 56 -20.33 -0.43 3.32
CA ASN A 56 -20.76 -1.22 2.18
C ASN A 56 -20.73 -0.38 0.89
N LYS A 57 -20.32 -1.00 -0.21
CA LYS A 57 -20.42 -0.43 -1.56
C LYS A 57 -21.08 -1.46 -2.48
N GLY A 58 -22.37 -1.27 -2.73
CA GLY A 58 -23.18 -2.28 -3.41
C GLY A 58 -23.22 -3.56 -2.59
N SER A 59 -22.94 -4.70 -3.22
CA SER A 59 -22.88 -6.02 -2.56
C SER A 59 -21.57 -6.31 -1.82
N LYS A 60 -20.65 -5.33 -1.71
CA LYS A 60 -19.33 -5.52 -1.10
C LYS A 60 -19.29 -4.87 0.27
N CYS A 61 -18.84 -5.63 1.26
CA CYS A 61 -18.58 -5.13 2.61
C CYS A 61 -17.08 -4.93 2.77
N PHE A 62 -16.71 -3.79 3.34
CA PHE A 62 -15.34 -3.46 3.70
C PHE A 62 -15.28 -3.22 5.20
N ASN A 63 -14.28 -3.79 5.84
CA ASN A 63 -14.05 -3.66 7.27
C ASN A 63 -13.04 -2.56 7.54
N LYS A 64 -13.10 -1.98 8.74
CA LYS A 64 -12.08 -1.10 9.26
C LYS A 64 -10.73 -1.79 9.19
N GLY A 65 -9.75 -1.10 8.61
CA GLY A 65 -8.41 -1.63 8.41
C GLY A 65 -8.19 -2.28 7.03
N ASP A 66 -9.23 -2.47 6.23
CA ASP A 66 -9.07 -3.01 4.88
C ASP A 66 -8.16 -2.13 4.04
N ILE A 67 -7.14 -2.76 3.46
CA ILE A 67 -6.21 -2.13 2.53
C ILE A 67 -6.88 -2.11 1.14
N LEU A 68 -6.97 -0.92 0.55
CA LEU A 68 -7.62 -0.69 -0.72
C LEU A 68 -6.60 -0.12 -1.72
N LYS A 69 -6.63 -0.62 -2.95
CA LYS A 69 -5.79 -0.12 -4.04
C LYS A 69 -6.23 1.30 -4.42
N ALA A 70 -5.29 2.19 -4.74
CA ALA A 70 -5.62 3.47 -5.34
C ALA A 70 -6.22 3.28 -6.76
N ALA A 71 -7.40 3.87 -7.00
CA ALA A 71 -7.96 4.02 -8.36
C ALA A 71 -7.65 5.41 -8.94
N GLY A 72 -7.33 6.37 -8.07
CA GLY A 72 -6.90 7.71 -8.42
C GLY A 72 -6.42 8.46 -7.18
N TRP A 73 -6.15 9.75 -7.32
CA TRP A 73 -5.62 10.56 -6.22
C TRP A 73 -6.58 10.66 -5.03
N GLN A 74 -7.89 10.70 -5.29
CA GLN A 74 -8.89 10.99 -4.26
C GLN A 74 -9.62 9.76 -3.73
N ALA A 75 -9.63 8.64 -4.47
CA ALA A 75 -10.46 7.50 -4.13
C ALA A 75 -9.78 6.14 -4.42
N PRO A 76 -10.07 5.11 -3.60
CA PRO A 76 -9.64 3.75 -3.86
C PRO A 76 -10.53 3.03 -4.89
N ALA A 77 -9.99 1.93 -5.43
CA ALA A 77 -10.76 0.91 -6.13
C ALA A 77 -11.54 0.08 -5.10
N LEU A 78 -12.86 0.15 -5.15
CA LEU A 78 -13.77 -0.59 -4.28
C LEU A 78 -14.20 -1.92 -4.90
N ASN A 79 -13.28 -2.58 -5.61
CA ASN A 79 -13.56 -3.87 -6.22
C ASN A 79 -13.34 -5.04 -5.26
N ALA A 80 -12.34 -4.97 -4.39
CA ALA A 80 -12.09 -5.93 -3.31
C ALA A 80 -11.00 -5.38 -2.38
N ALA A 81 -11.07 -5.74 -1.10
CA ALA A 81 -10.01 -5.50 -0.13
C ALA A 81 -8.75 -6.31 -0.47
N ARG A 82 -7.58 -5.80 -0.10
CA ARG A 82 -6.26 -6.40 -0.36
C ARG A 82 -5.61 -6.89 0.92
N GLY A 83 -6.44 -7.46 1.79
CA GLY A 83 -6.11 -7.75 3.18
C GLY A 83 -6.53 -6.61 4.12
N ASN A 84 -6.36 -6.86 5.41
CA ASN A 84 -6.71 -5.94 6.49
C ASN A 84 -5.50 -5.77 7.39
N ILE A 85 -5.19 -4.53 7.79
CA ILE A 85 -4.01 -4.23 8.62
C ILE A 85 -4.04 -4.88 10.02
N PHE A 86 -5.19 -5.39 10.46
CA PHE A 86 -5.36 -6.08 11.74
C PHE A 86 -5.28 -7.61 11.63
N ASP A 87 -5.29 -8.15 10.41
CA ASP A 87 -5.14 -9.57 10.16
C ASP A 87 -3.65 -9.88 9.92
N ASP A 88 -3.19 -11.09 10.28
CA ASP A 88 -1.79 -11.50 10.02
C ASP A 88 -1.56 -11.94 8.56
N ASP A 89 -2.62 -11.95 7.74
CA ASP A 89 -2.67 -12.53 6.39
C ASP A 89 -2.73 -11.49 5.25
N TYR A 90 -2.00 -10.37 5.38
CA TYR A 90 -1.85 -9.41 4.28
C TYR A 90 -0.41 -9.36 3.75
N THR A 91 -0.27 -9.52 2.43
CA THR A 91 1.04 -9.38 1.77
C THR A 91 1.15 -7.99 1.15
N ILE A 92 2.06 -7.17 1.67
CA ILE A 92 2.35 -5.83 1.14
C ILE A 92 3.66 -5.85 0.36
N GLN A 93 3.63 -5.38 -0.90
CA GLN A 93 4.85 -5.05 -1.63
C GLN A 93 5.13 -3.55 -1.50
N TRP A 94 6.41 -3.20 -1.55
CA TRP A 94 6.86 -1.81 -1.49
C TRP A 94 6.33 -0.96 -2.67
N THR A 95 5.95 -1.60 -3.79
CA THR A 95 5.31 -0.96 -4.95
C THR A 95 3.79 -0.80 -4.83
N GLY A 96 3.15 -1.39 -3.80
CA GLY A 96 1.70 -1.37 -3.65
C GLY A 96 1.13 -2.65 -3.04
N PRO A 97 -0.16 -2.64 -2.64
CA PRO A 97 -0.86 -3.85 -2.28
C PRO A 97 -1.04 -4.75 -3.52
N LEU A 98 -0.83 -6.06 -3.34
CA LEU A 98 -0.89 -7.05 -4.41
C LEU A 98 -2.23 -7.00 -5.17
N TYR A 99 -2.15 -7.30 -6.46
CA TYR A 99 -3.35 -7.57 -7.27
C TYR A 99 -3.96 -8.90 -6.84
N LEU A 100 -5.28 -9.02 -6.94
CA LEU A 100 -5.96 -10.30 -6.72
C LEU A 100 -5.53 -11.30 -7.80
N ASN A 101 -5.09 -12.47 -7.36
CA ASN A 101 -5.18 -13.69 -8.17
C ASN A 101 -6.57 -14.29 -8.02
#